data_AF-A0AAV7KCZ0-F1
#
_entry.id   AF-A0AAV7KCZ0-F1
#
_cell.length_a   1.000
_cell.length_b   1.000
_cell.length_c   1.000
_cell.angle_alpha   90.00
_cell.angle_beta   90.00
_cell.angle_gamma   90.00
#
_symmetry.space_group_name_H-M   'P 1'
#
loop_
_entity.id
_entity.type
_entity.pdbx_description
1 polymer ?
#
loop_
_entity_poly.entity_id
_entity_poly.type
_entity_poly.pdbx_seq_one_letter_code
_entity_poly.pdbx_strand_id
1 'polypeptide(L)'
;MSIGVPKRREHRMGVNDRTFSSDALTQLYDPNQKILILPEHELRRMTNSSLEQRKRKTELAKRRQEEKEALKQKARDIVKKWDNTIEGNRLRKLEARRIQAEKDELERQRLDAEEEKYRSEEKKVVLEKANQLRYFQTDRVKHLHRGLVLSEVLKERHQQVKLKQNIETERARRDDKFIELEKKEREVKELEEKKKKEHRIKEEAACRQEQLKQVQSKLETAESDRAQQLTEQKELDRLAEEYLKEEDLKEQAKRKQMIEYRSELEHQQVKMEEARQAAEQKAIIEENRNAIFVTTKRDMVVKRKAKEKELLGELRNLQDHLIDKLSIHMAQQVDTEDLRIAEAQRQGEEKRQKQEQVKFENREELTKDCKLHAQKVLREQERLQTEEIEKGREELSRRVDADRRFHEQQAKIHLEQIEESKCLQQNLMDQVKFEYEKKQTERDDNKFIADLNYKMLKQEEKQFQNYSTKLIEQVHKENPNIYPLVQAAKSGGGGGHGPIYDGKGGIRPSFQVRDATAIEMPSYIPHNQVPRRGYRRGETQKRLGFNL
;
A
#
# COMPACT_ATOMS: atom_id res chain seq x y z
N MET A 1 39.58 39.32 4.44
CA MET A 1 40.23 40.63 4.66
C MET A 1 39.78 41.14 6.02
N SER A 2 40.70 41.42 6.94
CA SER A 2 40.36 41.87 8.30
C SER A 2 41.36 42.94 8.74
N ILE A 3 40.86 44.12 9.12
CA ILE A 3 41.69 45.27 9.50
C ILE A 3 41.94 45.22 11.01
N GLY A 4 43.21 45.33 11.42
CA GLY A 4 43.61 45.23 12.83
C GLY A 4 43.40 46.52 13.63
N VAL A 5 43.10 46.38 14.92
CA VAL A 5 43.03 47.48 15.89
C VAL A 5 43.99 47.17 17.06
N PRO A 6 45.06 47.97 17.28
CA PRO A 6 46.02 47.72 18.35
C PRO A 6 45.54 48.22 19.71
N LYS A 7 45.71 47.40 20.77
CA LYS A 7 45.42 47.78 22.15
C LYS A 7 46.44 48.80 22.66
N ARG A 8 45.98 49.94 23.20
CA ARG A 8 46.84 50.85 23.99
C ARG A 8 47.18 50.22 25.34
N ARG A 9 48.43 50.38 25.79
CA ARG A 9 48.87 50.08 27.16
C ARG A 9 48.72 51.32 28.03
N GLU A 10 47.98 51.22 29.13
CA GLU A 10 47.92 52.26 30.15
C GLU A 10 49.19 52.21 31.02
N HIS A 11 49.78 53.37 31.32
CA HIS A 11 50.89 53.48 32.27
C HIS A 11 50.35 53.85 33.65
N ARG A 12 50.54 52.95 34.63
CA ARG A 12 50.41 53.30 36.05
C ARG A 12 51.60 54.16 36.47
N MET A 13 51.38 55.46 36.67
CA MET A 13 52.28 56.29 37.46
C MET A 13 51.92 56.10 38.94
N GLY A 14 52.82 55.48 39.72
CA GLY A 14 52.65 55.35 41.17
C GLY A 14 52.93 56.68 41.88
N VAL A 15 52.02 57.09 42.77
CA VAL A 15 52.27 58.22 43.68
C VAL A 15 53.09 57.69 44.86
N ASN A 16 54.31 58.19 45.01
CA ASN A 16 55.17 57.87 46.15
C ASN A 16 54.93 58.89 47.27
N ASP A 17 54.07 58.56 48.22
CA ASP A 17 53.99 59.28 49.48
C ASP A 17 55.32 59.14 50.24
N ARG A 18 56.04 60.26 50.42
CA ARG A 18 57.18 60.35 51.33
C ARG A 18 56.76 61.15 52.57
N THR A 19 56.37 60.42 53.61
CA THR A 19 56.17 60.99 54.94
C THR A 19 57.47 61.61 55.45
N PHE A 20 57.38 62.77 56.09
CA PHE A 20 58.50 63.36 56.82
C PHE A 20 58.82 62.49 58.04
N SER A 21 60.08 62.07 58.18
CA SER A 21 60.62 61.59 59.45
C SER A 21 61.41 62.73 60.10
N SER A 22 61.21 62.93 61.40
CA SER A 22 61.66 64.13 62.13
C SER A 22 62.95 63.93 62.95
N ASP A 23 63.82 63.00 62.56
CA ASP A 23 65.06 62.66 63.29
C ASP A 23 66.31 62.77 62.41
N ALA A 24 66.86 63.99 62.32
CA ALA A 24 68.17 64.27 61.72
C ALA A 24 68.79 65.61 62.20
N LEU A 25 68.51 66.04 63.43
CA LEU A 25 68.78 67.41 63.90
C LEU A 25 69.97 67.57 64.87
N THR A 26 70.98 66.72 64.78
CA THR A 26 72.26 66.86 65.52
C THR A 26 73.46 66.36 64.72
N GLN A 27 74.06 67.22 63.88
CA GLN A 27 75.47 67.13 63.45
C GLN A 27 75.96 68.40 62.70
N LEU A 28 75.82 69.57 63.34
CA LEU A 28 76.54 70.79 62.95
C LEU A 28 77.06 71.49 64.22
N TYR A 29 78.32 71.22 64.57
CA TYR A 29 79.06 71.97 65.58
C TYR A 29 80.44 72.31 65.02
N ASP A 30 80.48 73.36 64.21
CA ASP A 30 81.68 73.89 63.55
C ASP A 30 82.15 75.13 64.36
N PRO A 31 83.24 75.04 65.15
CA PRO A 31 83.50 75.95 66.27
C PRO A 31 84.09 77.32 65.86
N ASN A 32 83.69 77.89 64.72
CA ASN A 32 84.30 79.09 64.12
C ASN A 32 83.29 80.07 63.48
N GLN A 33 82.12 80.31 64.09
CA GLN A 33 81.20 81.38 63.66
C GLN A 33 81.00 82.47 64.71
N LYS A 34 81.08 83.73 64.27
CA LYS A 34 80.81 84.94 65.08
C LYS A 34 79.34 85.36 64.88
N ILE A 35 78.63 85.59 65.98
CA ILE A 35 77.22 86.01 65.96
C ILE A 35 77.11 87.49 65.59
N LEU A 36 76.16 87.84 64.72
CA LEU A 36 75.78 89.21 64.38
C LEU A 36 74.28 89.40 64.70
N ILE A 37 73.93 90.42 65.47
CA ILE A 37 72.54 90.68 65.90
C ILE A 37 71.94 91.79 65.04
N LEU A 38 70.75 91.55 64.47
CA LEU A 38 70.07 92.47 63.55
C LEU A 38 69.00 93.31 64.29
N PRO A 39 68.97 94.65 64.12
CA PRO A 39 68.06 95.53 64.88
C PRO A 39 66.62 95.57 64.33
N GLU A 40 65.65 95.74 65.24
CA GLU A 40 64.20 95.62 64.98
C GLU A 40 63.65 96.48 63.83
N HIS A 41 64.26 97.65 63.57
CA HIS A 41 63.78 98.60 62.56
C HIS A 41 63.89 98.05 61.12
N GLU A 42 64.87 97.20 60.83
CA GLU A 42 64.97 96.45 59.57
C GLU A 42 63.75 95.53 59.38
N LEU A 43 63.40 94.80 60.44
CA LEU A 43 62.33 93.80 60.45
C LEU A 43 60.96 94.45 60.19
N ARG A 44 60.67 95.59 60.86
CA ARG A 44 59.44 96.36 60.62
C ARG A 44 59.40 96.99 59.21
N ARG A 45 60.55 97.34 58.61
CA ARG A 45 60.62 97.81 57.21
C ARG A 45 60.28 96.69 56.22
N MET A 46 60.68 95.45 56.51
CA MET A 46 60.34 94.28 55.69
C MET A 46 58.83 93.96 55.75
N THR A 47 58.23 93.90 56.94
CA THR A 47 56.80 93.52 57.10
C THR A 47 55.81 94.55 56.54
N ASN A 48 56.18 95.83 56.50
CA ASN A 48 55.34 96.90 55.93
C ASN A 48 55.58 97.15 54.43
N SER A 49 56.25 96.22 53.73
CA SER A 49 56.52 96.32 52.29
C SER A 49 55.24 96.36 51.44
N SER A 50 55.17 97.32 50.50
CA SER A 50 54.06 97.48 49.54
C SER A 50 53.78 96.22 48.71
N LEU A 51 54.79 95.37 48.49
CA LEU A 51 54.65 94.07 47.84
C LEU A 51 53.71 93.14 48.60
N GLU A 52 53.73 93.15 49.93
CA GLU A 52 52.90 92.24 50.73
C GLU A 52 51.45 92.69 50.79
N GLN A 53 51.20 94.02 50.85
CA GLN A 53 49.84 94.55 50.68
C GLN A 53 49.25 94.22 49.31
N ARG A 54 50.05 94.26 48.24
CA ARG A 54 49.64 93.82 46.90
C ARG A 54 49.31 92.32 46.86
N LYS A 55 50.15 91.47 47.46
CA LYS A 55 49.88 90.01 47.59
C LYS A 55 48.57 89.73 48.32
N ARG A 56 48.33 90.35 49.49
CA ARG A 56 47.08 90.17 50.26
C ARG A 56 45.84 90.61 49.47
N LYS A 57 45.93 91.68 48.66
CA LYS A 57 44.84 92.13 47.78
C LYS A 57 44.57 91.19 46.60
N THR A 58 45.59 90.62 45.97
CA THR A 58 45.39 89.64 44.88
C THR A 58 44.90 88.30 45.41
N GLU A 59 45.32 87.88 46.60
CA GLU A 59 44.80 86.67 47.26
C GLU A 59 43.32 86.81 47.64
N LEU A 60 42.90 87.95 48.20
CA LEU A 60 41.48 88.23 48.48
C LEU A 60 40.64 88.23 47.19
N ALA A 61 41.20 88.69 46.08
CA ALA A 61 40.53 88.64 44.78
C ALA A 61 40.36 87.20 44.26
N LYS A 62 41.39 86.35 44.41
CA LYS A 62 41.32 84.92 44.09
C LYS A 62 40.28 84.17 44.93
N ARG A 63 40.32 84.33 46.26
CA ARG A 63 39.31 83.72 47.17
C ARG A 63 37.88 84.12 46.77
N ARG A 64 37.65 85.37 46.39
CA ARG A 64 36.35 85.85 45.87
C ARG A 64 35.97 85.32 44.48
N GLN A 65 36.92 84.83 43.68
CA GLN A 65 36.64 84.10 42.44
C GLN A 65 36.30 82.63 42.76
N GLU A 66 37.11 81.99 43.60
CA GLU A 66 36.92 80.62 44.10
C GLU A 66 35.55 80.46 44.79
N GLU A 67 35.16 81.39 45.67
CA GLU A 67 33.83 81.47 46.30
C GLU A 67 32.69 81.57 45.28
N LYS A 68 32.85 82.41 44.25
CA LYS A 68 31.86 82.58 43.16
C LYS A 68 31.75 81.33 42.28
N GLU A 69 32.86 80.66 42.02
CA GLU A 69 32.88 79.42 41.25
C GLU A 69 32.28 78.26 42.04
N ALA A 70 32.59 78.13 43.34
CA ALA A 70 31.95 77.18 44.23
C ALA A 70 30.44 77.45 44.37
N LEU A 71 30.00 78.70 44.44
CA LEU A 71 28.57 79.05 44.44
C LEU A 71 27.91 78.74 43.10
N LYS A 72 28.60 78.97 41.97
CA LYS A 72 28.14 78.62 40.61
C LYS A 72 28.05 77.11 40.39
N GLN A 73 28.95 76.33 41.00
CA GLN A 73 28.88 74.87 41.04
C GLN A 73 27.65 74.41 41.86
N LYS A 74 27.51 74.88 43.11
CA LYS A 74 26.33 74.61 43.96
C LYS A 74 25.01 74.94 43.26
N ALA A 75 24.93 76.10 42.59
CA ALA A 75 23.75 76.49 41.81
C ALA A 75 23.47 75.53 40.64
N ARG A 76 24.50 75.12 39.89
CA ARG A 76 24.37 74.10 38.83
C ARG A 76 23.89 72.76 39.38
N ASP A 77 24.41 72.33 40.54
CA ASP A 77 24.05 71.03 41.14
C ASP A 77 22.66 71.03 41.80
N ILE A 78 22.12 72.20 42.12
CA ILE A 78 20.69 72.38 42.45
C ILE A 78 19.84 72.31 41.17
N VAL A 79 20.21 73.03 40.11
CA VAL A 79 19.46 73.05 38.83
C VAL A 79 19.44 71.66 38.16
N LYS A 80 20.50 70.86 38.26
CA LYS A 80 20.51 69.44 37.83
C LYS A 80 19.45 68.57 38.51
N LYS A 81 18.97 68.96 39.70
CA LYS A 81 17.95 68.26 40.49
C LYS A 81 16.55 68.88 40.32
N TRP A 82 16.37 69.76 39.33
CA TRP A 82 15.08 70.35 38.99
C TRP A 82 14.50 69.67 37.75
N ASP A 83 13.60 68.71 37.98
CA ASP A 83 12.96 67.90 36.92
C ASP A 83 12.23 68.75 35.86
N ASN A 84 11.74 69.93 36.27
CA ASN A 84 11.02 70.88 35.43
C ASN A 84 11.93 71.74 34.52
N THR A 85 13.24 71.51 34.50
CA THR A 85 14.15 72.14 33.52
C THR A 85 13.85 71.70 32.08
N ILE A 86 14.30 72.48 31.08
CA ILE A 86 14.16 72.10 29.66
C ILE A 86 14.97 70.82 29.38
N GLU A 87 16.12 70.66 30.04
CA GLU A 87 16.96 69.46 29.94
C GLU A 87 16.32 68.25 30.61
N GLY A 88 15.81 68.38 31.84
CA GLY A 88 15.04 67.33 32.53
C GLY A 88 13.80 66.87 31.76
N ASN A 89 13.02 67.82 31.23
CA ASN A 89 11.88 67.52 30.35
C ASN A 89 12.30 66.82 29.04
N ARG A 90 13.48 67.12 28.49
CA ARG A 90 14.02 66.43 27.31
C ARG A 90 14.47 65.01 27.65
N LEU A 91 15.16 64.81 28.77
CA LEU A 91 15.55 63.49 29.27
C LEU A 91 14.33 62.61 29.53
N ARG A 92 13.35 63.10 30.29
CA ARG A 92 12.10 62.39 30.58
C ARG A 92 11.31 62.01 29.31
N LYS A 93 11.34 62.85 28.26
CA LYS A 93 10.75 62.52 26.94
C LYS A 93 11.55 61.48 26.17
N LEU A 94 12.87 61.42 26.33
CA LEU A 94 13.71 60.36 25.74
C LEU A 94 13.54 59.03 26.49
N GLU A 95 13.51 59.06 27.82
CA GLU A 95 13.25 57.89 28.67
C GLU A 95 11.84 57.32 28.43
N ALA A 96 10.80 58.16 28.37
CA ALA A 96 9.46 57.71 28.03
C ALA A 96 9.38 57.06 26.63
N ARG A 97 10.11 57.60 25.64
CA ARG A 97 10.24 56.98 24.32
C ARG A 97 11.03 55.66 24.37
N ARG A 98 12.05 55.56 25.22
CA ARG A 98 12.85 54.33 25.40
C ARG A 98 11.99 53.23 26.02
N ILE A 99 11.24 53.56 27.08
CA ILE A 99 10.30 52.66 27.77
C ILE A 99 9.17 52.25 26.82
N GLN A 100 8.67 53.15 25.96
CA GLN A 100 7.66 52.77 24.97
C GLN A 100 8.26 51.83 23.91
N ALA A 101 9.42 52.13 23.34
CA ALA A 101 10.08 51.26 22.38
C ALA A 101 10.45 49.89 22.98
N GLU A 102 10.86 49.83 24.25
CA GLU A 102 11.08 48.58 24.98
C GLU A 102 9.78 47.76 25.13
N LYS A 103 8.64 48.41 25.36
CA LYS A 103 7.33 47.73 25.37
C LYS A 103 6.88 47.29 23.99
N ASP A 104 6.95 48.17 22.99
CA ASP A 104 6.57 47.87 21.60
C ASP A 104 7.36 46.67 21.06
N GLU A 105 8.65 46.56 21.41
CA GLU A 105 9.51 45.44 21.02
C GLU A 105 9.20 44.15 21.81
N LEU A 106 8.87 44.24 23.10
CA LEU A 106 8.40 43.09 23.89
C LEU A 106 7.03 42.58 23.41
N GLU A 107 6.14 43.48 22.97
CA GLU A 107 4.85 43.13 22.36
C GLU A 107 5.05 42.45 20.99
N ARG A 108 5.99 42.90 20.16
CA ARG A 108 6.39 42.19 18.93
C ARG A 108 6.94 40.79 19.22
N GLN A 109 7.94 40.68 20.10
CA GLN A 109 8.52 39.38 20.47
C GLN A 109 7.48 38.41 21.03
N ARG A 110 6.47 38.94 21.75
CA ARG A 110 5.32 38.15 22.20
C ARG A 110 4.44 37.70 21.04
N LEU A 111 4.09 38.60 20.10
CA LEU A 111 3.29 38.26 18.92
C LEU A 111 4.00 37.26 18.02
N ASP A 112 5.30 37.44 17.74
CA ASP A 112 6.13 36.49 16.99
C ASP A 112 6.10 35.10 17.63
N ALA A 113 6.20 35.02 18.96
CA ALA A 113 6.14 33.77 19.71
C ALA A 113 4.72 33.18 19.85
N GLU A 114 3.66 33.97 19.67
CA GLU A 114 2.27 33.49 19.57
C GLU A 114 1.96 32.99 18.15
N GLU A 115 2.44 33.69 17.10
CA GLU A 115 2.38 33.22 15.72
C GLU A 115 3.24 31.99 15.45
N GLU A 116 4.43 31.88 16.04
CA GLU A 116 5.27 30.66 15.91
C GLU A 116 4.57 29.45 16.51
N LYS A 117 3.94 29.59 17.69
CA LYS A 117 3.11 28.54 18.29
C LYS A 117 1.96 28.15 17.36
N TYR A 118 1.17 29.12 16.90
CA TYR A 118 0.05 28.87 15.99
C TYR A 118 0.50 28.14 14.71
N ARG A 119 1.56 28.62 14.04
CA ARG A 119 2.14 27.97 12.85
C ARG A 119 2.70 26.57 13.16
N SER A 120 3.24 26.35 14.36
CA SER A 120 3.70 25.03 14.80
C SER A 120 2.55 24.05 15.03
N GLU A 121 1.41 24.55 15.52
CA GLU A 121 0.18 23.78 15.76
C GLU A 121 -0.52 23.42 14.43
N GLU A 122 -0.66 24.36 13.49
CA GLU A 122 -1.14 24.06 12.13
C GLU A 122 -0.24 23.02 11.45
N LYS A 123 1.08 23.22 11.48
CA LYS A 123 2.06 22.27 10.92
C LYS A 123 1.95 20.89 11.58
N LYS A 124 1.74 20.83 12.90
CA LYS A 124 1.51 19.59 13.64
C LYS A 124 0.23 18.89 13.18
N VAL A 125 -0.90 19.60 13.06
CA VAL A 125 -2.17 19.03 12.59
C VAL A 125 -2.05 18.49 11.15
N VAL A 126 -1.36 19.23 10.26
CA VAL A 126 -1.10 18.77 8.88
C VAL A 126 -0.21 17.51 8.87
N LEU A 127 0.85 17.46 9.68
CA LEU A 127 1.72 16.29 9.80
C LEU A 127 1.00 15.08 10.44
N GLU A 128 0.16 15.29 11.46
CA GLU A 128 -0.65 14.23 12.07
C GLU A 128 -1.65 13.65 11.06
N LYS A 129 -2.35 14.50 10.29
CA LYS A 129 -3.25 14.08 9.22
C LYS A 129 -2.50 13.30 8.12
N ALA A 130 -1.33 13.76 7.70
CA ALA A 130 -0.50 13.07 6.72
C ALA A 130 0.00 11.70 7.24
N ASN A 131 0.41 11.63 8.51
CA ASN A 131 0.83 10.38 9.15
C ASN A 131 -0.34 9.39 9.29
N GLN A 132 -1.55 9.84 9.64
CA GLN A 132 -2.76 9.02 9.67
C GLN A 132 -3.10 8.45 8.29
N LEU A 133 -3.05 9.27 7.23
CA LEU A 133 -3.27 8.83 5.86
C LEU A 133 -2.23 7.80 5.41
N ARG A 134 -0.94 8.04 5.68
CA ARG A 134 0.15 7.08 5.40
C ARG A 134 -0.05 5.76 6.14
N TYR A 135 -0.48 5.83 7.41
CA TYR A 135 -0.76 4.65 8.23
C TYR A 135 -1.96 3.84 7.71
N PHE A 136 -3.06 4.50 7.31
CA PHE A 136 -4.21 3.86 6.68
C PHE A 136 -3.89 3.29 5.27
N GLN A 137 -2.88 3.82 4.59
CA GLN A 137 -2.35 3.26 3.34
C GLN A 137 -1.49 2.00 3.53
N THR A 138 -1.17 1.57 4.76
CA THR A 138 -0.50 0.28 4.99
C THR A 138 -1.45 -0.90 4.72
N ASP A 139 -0.97 -1.96 4.09
CA ASP A 139 -1.83 -3.11 3.74
C ASP A 139 -2.36 -3.86 4.96
N ARG A 140 -1.64 -3.80 6.09
CA ARG A 140 -2.10 -4.30 7.40
C ARG A 140 -3.39 -3.60 7.84
N VAL A 141 -3.44 -2.26 7.74
CA VAL A 141 -4.64 -1.47 8.09
C VAL A 141 -5.73 -1.61 7.03
N LYS A 142 -5.41 -1.61 5.74
CA LYS A 142 -6.40 -1.93 4.68
C LYS A 142 -7.08 -3.28 4.89
N HIS A 143 -6.33 -4.30 5.33
CA HIS A 143 -6.88 -5.62 5.62
C HIS A 143 -7.82 -5.61 6.84
N LEU A 144 -7.46 -4.85 7.89
CA LEU A 144 -8.33 -4.61 9.04
C LEU A 144 -9.62 -3.86 8.65
N HIS A 145 -9.53 -2.82 7.81
CA HIS A 145 -10.69 -2.08 7.30
C HIS A 145 -11.59 -2.91 6.37
N ARG A 146 -11.03 -3.85 5.59
CA ARG A 146 -11.84 -4.87 4.87
C ARG A 146 -12.58 -5.78 5.84
N GLY A 147 -11.97 -6.12 6.98
CA GLY A 147 -12.64 -6.83 8.08
C GLY A 147 -13.76 -6.02 8.73
N LEU A 148 -13.56 -4.71 8.91
CA LEU A 148 -14.58 -3.78 9.43
C LEU A 148 -15.84 -3.79 8.55
N VAL A 149 -15.69 -3.47 7.26
CA VAL A 149 -16.79 -3.43 6.29
C VAL A 149 -17.51 -4.78 6.19
N LEU A 150 -16.77 -5.90 6.23
CA LEU A 150 -17.40 -7.22 6.23
C LEU A 150 -18.20 -7.49 7.51
N SER A 151 -17.78 -6.99 8.68
CA SER A 151 -18.56 -7.09 9.92
C SER A 151 -19.86 -6.28 9.85
N GLU A 152 -19.84 -5.10 9.23
CA GLU A 152 -21.01 -4.23 9.02
C GLU A 152 -22.01 -4.88 8.06
N VAL A 153 -21.54 -5.40 6.92
CA VAL A 153 -22.38 -6.18 5.98
C VAL A 153 -23.00 -7.41 6.63
N LEU A 154 -22.31 -8.06 7.59
CA LEU A 154 -22.88 -9.17 8.36
C LEU A 154 -23.96 -8.69 9.35
N LYS A 155 -23.79 -7.52 9.99
CA LYS A 155 -24.81 -6.87 10.85
C LYS A 155 -26.07 -6.52 10.04
N GLU A 156 -25.92 -5.90 8.88
CA GLU A 156 -27.03 -5.63 7.95
C GLU A 156 -27.71 -6.92 7.48
N ARG A 157 -26.94 -7.94 7.09
CA ARG A 157 -27.49 -9.25 6.68
C ARG A 157 -28.30 -9.90 7.80
N HIS A 158 -27.86 -9.83 9.06
CA HIS A 158 -28.65 -10.32 10.20
C HIS A 158 -29.94 -9.52 10.41
N GLN A 159 -29.94 -8.20 10.18
CA GLN A 159 -31.16 -7.38 10.22
C GLN A 159 -32.13 -7.73 9.07
N GLN A 160 -31.62 -7.92 7.84
CA GLN A 160 -32.41 -8.35 6.68
C GLN A 160 -33.05 -9.73 6.89
N VAL A 161 -32.32 -10.69 7.48
CA VAL A 161 -32.85 -12.02 7.82
C VAL A 161 -33.96 -11.92 8.87
N LYS A 162 -33.78 -11.13 9.94
CA LYS A 162 -34.83 -10.88 10.94
C LYS A 162 -36.07 -10.22 10.33
N LEU A 163 -35.88 -9.22 9.46
CA LEU A 163 -36.98 -8.56 8.75
C LEU A 163 -37.74 -9.55 7.84
N LYS A 164 -37.02 -10.41 7.11
CA LYS A 164 -37.63 -11.47 6.28
C LYS A 164 -38.44 -12.45 7.12
N GLN A 165 -37.90 -12.92 8.24
CA GLN A 165 -38.61 -13.80 9.19
C GLN A 165 -39.88 -13.13 9.74
N ASN A 166 -39.81 -11.86 10.14
CA ASN A 166 -40.99 -11.11 10.60
C ASN A 166 -42.05 -11.01 9.49
N ILE A 167 -41.65 -10.66 8.27
CA ILE A 167 -42.54 -10.59 7.09
C ILE A 167 -43.17 -11.96 6.77
N GLU A 168 -42.44 -13.06 6.98
CA GLU A 168 -42.96 -14.42 6.81
C GLU A 168 -43.98 -14.78 7.89
N THR A 169 -43.72 -14.43 9.16
CA THR A 169 -44.73 -14.60 10.23
C THR A 169 -45.97 -13.74 10.04
N GLU A 170 -45.82 -12.51 9.53
CA GLU A 170 -46.95 -11.61 9.19
C GLU A 170 -47.60 -11.92 7.84
N ARG A 171 -47.09 -12.92 7.08
CA ARG A 171 -47.83 -13.56 5.98
C ARG A 171 -48.70 -14.68 6.54
N ALA A 172 -48.09 -15.63 7.26
CA ALA A 172 -48.81 -16.72 7.92
C ALA A 172 -50.00 -16.20 8.77
N ARG A 173 -49.78 -15.19 9.62
CA ARG A 173 -50.83 -14.54 10.44
C ARG A 173 -51.99 -13.89 9.67
N ARG A 174 -51.84 -13.65 8.36
CA ARG A 174 -52.91 -13.17 7.47
C ARG A 174 -53.55 -14.33 6.71
N ASP A 175 -52.75 -15.30 6.27
CA ASP A 175 -53.23 -16.51 5.62
C ASP A 175 -54.11 -17.33 6.58
N ASP A 176 -53.71 -17.47 7.85
CA ASP A 176 -54.50 -18.06 8.94
C ASP A 176 -55.87 -17.38 9.11
N LYS A 177 -55.89 -16.03 9.11
CA LYS A 177 -57.12 -15.24 9.23
C LYS A 177 -58.02 -15.38 8.01
N PHE A 178 -57.45 -15.51 6.82
CA PHE A 178 -58.20 -15.78 5.60
C PHE A 178 -58.86 -17.17 5.65
N ILE A 179 -58.12 -18.18 6.11
CA ILE A 179 -58.63 -19.54 6.35
C ILE A 179 -59.75 -19.55 7.41
N GLU A 180 -59.64 -18.75 8.48
CA GLU A 180 -60.72 -18.59 9.46
C GLU A 180 -61.98 -17.95 8.86
N LEU A 181 -61.84 -16.92 8.02
CA LEU A 181 -62.96 -16.27 7.35
C LEU A 181 -63.65 -17.22 6.38
N GLU A 182 -62.88 -17.96 5.57
CA GLU A 182 -63.43 -18.94 4.62
C GLU A 182 -64.14 -20.10 5.35
N LYS A 183 -63.64 -20.54 6.51
CA LYS A 183 -64.34 -21.51 7.38
C LYS A 183 -65.68 -20.97 7.87
N LYS A 184 -65.70 -19.75 8.41
CA LYS A 184 -66.93 -19.08 8.88
C LYS A 184 -67.94 -18.88 7.74
N GLU A 185 -67.49 -18.51 6.55
CA GLU A 185 -68.34 -18.44 5.36
C GLU A 185 -68.93 -19.80 4.97
N ARG A 186 -68.15 -20.89 5.05
CA ARG A 186 -68.62 -22.24 4.79
C ARG A 186 -69.64 -22.70 5.82
N GLU A 187 -69.39 -22.44 7.12
CA GLU A 187 -70.34 -22.70 8.21
C GLU A 187 -71.66 -21.95 8.02
N VAL A 188 -71.62 -20.67 7.61
CA VAL A 188 -72.83 -19.87 7.30
C VAL A 188 -73.57 -20.45 6.08
N LYS A 189 -72.87 -20.80 4.99
CA LYS A 189 -73.48 -21.39 3.79
C LYS A 189 -74.12 -22.75 4.09
N GLU A 190 -73.48 -23.58 4.92
CA GLU A 190 -74.07 -24.83 5.41
C GLU A 190 -75.32 -24.60 6.27
N LEU A 191 -75.32 -23.60 7.16
CA LEU A 191 -76.48 -23.26 7.98
C LEU A 191 -77.64 -22.72 7.13
N GLU A 192 -77.36 -21.95 6.09
CA GLU A 192 -78.37 -21.55 5.10
C GLU A 192 -78.92 -22.74 4.32
N GLU A 193 -78.09 -23.68 3.86
CA GLU A 193 -78.56 -24.90 3.20
C GLU A 193 -79.41 -25.76 4.13
N LYS A 194 -79.01 -25.93 5.40
CA LYS A 194 -79.78 -26.66 6.41
C LYS A 194 -81.16 -26.01 6.60
N LYS A 195 -81.22 -24.69 6.78
CA LYS A 195 -82.49 -23.92 6.84
C LYS A 195 -83.35 -24.06 5.58
N LYS A 196 -82.76 -24.00 4.37
CA LYS A 196 -83.47 -24.17 3.09
C LYS A 196 -84.02 -25.60 2.95
N LYS A 197 -83.28 -26.62 3.39
CA LYS A 197 -83.72 -28.03 3.43
C LYS A 197 -84.84 -28.23 4.45
N GLU A 198 -84.72 -27.68 5.67
CA GLU A 198 -85.78 -27.68 6.68
C GLU A 198 -87.06 -26.98 6.22
N HIS A 199 -86.94 -25.86 5.51
CA HIS A 199 -88.10 -25.14 4.97
C HIS A 199 -88.86 -26.00 3.97
N ARG A 200 -88.15 -26.59 3.00
CA ARG A 200 -88.74 -27.52 2.02
C ARG A 200 -89.40 -28.74 2.67
N ILE A 201 -88.77 -29.33 3.70
CA ILE A 201 -89.37 -30.45 4.45
C ILE A 201 -90.67 -30.01 5.14
N LYS A 202 -90.77 -28.77 5.65
CA LYS A 202 -92.00 -28.22 6.23
C LYS A 202 -93.08 -27.95 5.17
N GLU A 203 -92.70 -27.42 4.00
CA GLU A 203 -93.61 -27.21 2.86
C GLU A 203 -94.16 -28.54 2.30
N GLU A 204 -93.28 -29.53 2.10
CA GLU A 204 -93.62 -30.88 1.66
C GLU A 204 -94.51 -31.61 2.70
N ALA A 205 -94.30 -31.37 4.01
CA ALA A 205 -95.15 -31.88 5.07
C ALA A 205 -96.53 -31.18 5.13
N ALA A 206 -96.58 -29.87 4.95
CA ALA A 206 -97.84 -29.11 4.92
C ALA A 206 -98.69 -29.50 3.71
N CYS A 207 -98.10 -29.56 2.52
CA CYS A 207 -98.80 -30.01 1.31
C CYS A 207 -99.32 -31.45 1.45
N ARG A 208 -98.54 -32.35 2.08
CA ARG A 208 -99.00 -33.71 2.41
C ARG A 208 -100.19 -33.73 3.38
N GLN A 209 -100.21 -32.85 4.37
CA GLN A 209 -101.37 -32.72 5.28
C GLN A 209 -102.62 -32.18 4.55
N GLU A 210 -102.47 -31.25 3.62
CA GLU A 210 -103.57 -30.75 2.78
C GLU A 210 -104.10 -31.84 1.83
N GLN A 211 -103.21 -32.60 1.19
CA GLN A 211 -103.57 -33.74 0.36
C GLN A 211 -104.34 -34.81 1.16
N LEU A 212 -103.92 -35.12 2.39
CA LEU A 212 -104.65 -36.04 3.27
C LEU A 212 -106.06 -35.52 3.61
N LYS A 213 -106.21 -34.23 3.93
CA LYS A 213 -107.53 -33.60 4.16
C LYS A 213 -108.42 -33.65 2.91
N GLN A 214 -107.86 -33.42 1.72
CA GLN A 214 -108.60 -33.53 0.46
C GLN A 214 -109.06 -34.97 0.18
N VAL A 215 -108.25 -35.98 0.52
CA VAL A 215 -108.64 -37.40 0.42
C VAL A 215 -109.73 -37.75 1.43
N GLN A 216 -109.63 -37.28 2.67
CA GLN A 216 -110.67 -37.46 3.69
C GLN A 216 -112.00 -36.84 3.25
N SER A 217 -112.00 -35.57 2.85
CA SER A 217 -113.21 -34.86 2.40
C SER A 217 -113.85 -35.51 1.17
N LYS A 218 -113.06 -36.02 0.21
CA LYS A 218 -113.59 -36.78 -0.94
C LYS A 218 -114.19 -38.13 -0.55
N LEU A 219 -113.71 -38.74 0.53
CA LEU A 219 -114.23 -40.00 1.04
C LEU A 219 -115.54 -39.76 1.80
N GLU A 220 -115.60 -38.69 2.62
CA GLU A 220 -116.82 -38.21 3.27
C GLU A 220 -117.92 -37.85 2.26
N THR A 221 -117.60 -37.15 1.16
CA THR A 221 -118.59 -36.90 0.09
C THR A 221 -119.02 -38.20 -0.58
N ALA A 222 -118.10 -39.11 -0.91
CA ALA A 222 -118.45 -40.39 -1.53
C ALA A 222 -119.30 -41.31 -0.62
N GLU A 223 -119.16 -41.20 0.70
CA GLU A 223 -120.03 -41.88 1.66
C GLU A 223 -121.42 -41.22 1.75
N SER A 224 -121.49 -39.88 1.71
CA SER A 224 -122.76 -39.15 1.58
C SER A 224 -123.49 -39.49 0.27
N ASP A 225 -122.79 -39.50 -0.87
CA ASP A 225 -123.35 -39.81 -2.18
C ASP A 225 -123.91 -41.24 -2.21
N ARG A 226 -123.20 -42.21 -1.62
CA ARG A 226 -123.69 -43.59 -1.45
C ARG A 226 -124.91 -43.68 -0.55
N ALA A 227 -124.97 -42.87 0.51
CA ALA A 227 -126.15 -42.82 1.39
C ALA A 227 -127.37 -42.24 0.66
N GLN A 228 -127.17 -41.20 -0.17
CA GLN A 228 -128.20 -40.61 -1.02
C GLN A 228 -128.69 -41.63 -2.08
N GLN A 229 -127.78 -42.28 -2.80
CA GLN A 229 -128.11 -43.36 -3.75
C GLN A 229 -128.90 -44.50 -3.09
N LEU A 230 -128.57 -44.88 -1.85
CA LEU A 230 -129.31 -45.89 -1.10
C LEU A 230 -130.71 -45.43 -0.65
N THR A 231 -130.94 -44.12 -0.50
CA THR A 231 -132.29 -43.57 -0.29
C THR A 231 -133.07 -43.45 -1.59
N GLU A 232 -132.45 -42.95 -2.67
CA GLU A 232 -133.06 -42.87 -4.01
C GLU A 232 -133.48 -44.26 -4.51
N GLN A 233 -132.64 -45.28 -4.34
CA GLN A 233 -132.96 -46.66 -4.69
C GLN A 233 -134.22 -47.15 -3.95
N LYS A 234 -134.38 -46.86 -2.66
CA LYS A 234 -135.56 -47.29 -1.89
C LYS A 234 -136.85 -46.60 -2.31
N GLU A 235 -136.78 -45.34 -2.74
CA GLU A 235 -137.94 -44.63 -3.29
C GLU A 235 -138.24 -45.09 -4.73
N LEU A 236 -137.22 -45.46 -5.52
CA LEU A 236 -137.41 -46.12 -6.83
C LEU A 236 -138.01 -47.53 -6.70
N ASP A 237 -137.58 -48.33 -5.72
CA ASP A 237 -138.14 -49.65 -5.44
C ASP A 237 -139.64 -49.54 -5.07
N ARG A 238 -140.01 -48.55 -4.24
CA ARG A 238 -141.42 -48.23 -3.94
C ARG A 238 -142.20 -47.81 -5.18
N LEU A 239 -141.64 -46.92 -6.00
CA LEU A 239 -142.30 -46.44 -7.22
C LEU A 239 -142.47 -47.57 -8.24
N ALA A 240 -141.53 -48.52 -8.31
CA ALA A 240 -141.64 -49.72 -9.12
C ALA A 240 -142.73 -50.67 -8.58
N GLU A 241 -142.83 -50.85 -7.26
CA GLU A 241 -143.94 -51.57 -6.63
C GLU A 241 -145.31 -50.93 -6.93
N GLU A 242 -145.42 -49.59 -6.91
CA GLU A 242 -146.64 -48.87 -7.25
C GLU A 242 -146.97 -48.98 -8.75
N TYR A 243 -145.96 -48.87 -9.62
CA TYR A 243 -146.11 -49.06 -11.07
C TYR A 243 -146.58 -50.47 -11.41
N LEU A 244 -146.02 -51.52 -10.79
CA LEU A 244 -146.45 -52.91 -11.01
C LEU A 244 -147.91 -53.13 -10.60
N LYS A 245 -148.34 -52.56 -9.47
CA LYS A 245 -149.76 -52.60 -9.03
C LYS A 245 -150.68 -51.87 -10.03
N GLU A 246 -150.20 -50.78 -10.63
CA GLU A 246 -150.94 -50.06 -11.69
C GLU A 246 -150.92 -50.83 -13.03
N GLU A 247 -149.84 -51.57 -13.34
CA GLU A 247 -149.72 -52.37 -14.55
C GLU A 247 -150.56 -53.66 -14.48
N ASP A 248 -150.67 -54.33 -13.33
CA ASP A 248 -151.61 -55.43 -13.11
C ASP A 248 -153.06 -55.01 -13.42
N LEU A 249 -153.46 -53.81 -12.95
CA LEU A 249 -154.78 -53.23 -13.24
C LEU A 249 -154.95 -52.91 -14.74
N LYS A 250 -153.88 -52.43 -15.40
CA LYS A 250 -153.86 -52.18 -16.84
C LYS A 250 -153.85 -53.47 -17.67
N GLU A 251 -153.24 -54.56 -17.23
CA GLU A 251 -153.28 -55.85 -17.93
C GLU A 251 -154.66 -56.49 -17.83
N GLN A 252 -155.32 -56.39 -16.67
CA GLN A 252 -156.73 -56.77 -16.52
C GLN A 252 -157.68 -55.99 -17.44
N ALA A 253 -157.31 -54.76 -17.84
CA ALA A 253 -158.01 -54.00 -18.88
C ALA A 253 -157.60 -54.44 -20.30
N LYS A 254 -156.29 -54.54 -20.59
CA LYS A 254 -155.76 -54.95 -21.91
C LYS A 254 -156.18 -56.37 -22.30
N ARG A 255 -156.36 -57.31 -21.36
CA ARG A 255 -156.91 -58.65 -21.64
C ARG A 255 -158.34 -58.62 -22.17
N LYS A 256 -159.11 -57.55 -21.90
CA LYS A 256 -160.43 -57.33 -22.51
C LYS A 256 -160.27 -56.80 -23.94
N GLN A 257 -159.33 -55.88 -24.17
CA GLN A 257 -159.08 -55.25 -25.47
C GLN A 257 -158.32 -56.14 -26.48
N MET A 258 -157.44 -57.05 -26.04
CA MET A 258 -156.75 -57.99 -26.95
C MET A 258 -157.64 -59.14 -27.46
N ILE A 259 -158.85 -59.28 -26.91
CA ILE A 259 -159.92 -60.10 -27.50
C ILE A 259 -160.50 -59.37 -28.74
N GLU A 260 -160.46 -58.04 -28.76
CA GLU A 260 -160.94 -57.20 -29.87
C GLU A 260 -159.82 -57.02 -30.93
N TYR A 261 -158.64 -56.55 -30.54
CA TYR A 261 -157.58 -56.13 -31.50
C TYR A 261 -156.95 -57.27 -32.34
N ARG A 262 -157.16 -58.54 -31.96
CA ARG A 262 -156.60 -59.68 -32.72
C ARG A 262 -157.16 -59.80 -34.15
N SER A 263 -158.21 -59.06 -34.52
CA SER A 263 -158.79 -59.07 -35.86
C SER A 263 -158.09 -58.20 -36.92
N GLU A 264 -157.04 -57.42 -36.60
CA GLU A 264 -156.64 -56.28 -37.47
C GLU A 264 -155.25 -56.30 -38.17
N LEU A 265 -154.24 -57.06 -37.73
CA LEU A 265 -152.81 -56.68 -37.98
C LEU A 265 -152.04 -57.35 -39.17
N GLU A 266 -152.65 -58.13 -40.05
CA GLU A 266 -151.90 -59.04 -40.96
C GLU A 266 -151.32 -58.35 -42.26
N HIS A 267 -150.23 -57.52 -42.16
CA HIS A 267 -149.83 -56.55 -43.24
C HIS A 267 -148.35 -56.48 -43.82
N GLN A 268 -147.55 -55.37 -43.71
CA GLN A 268 -146.45 -54.97 -44.68
C GLN A 268 -145.04 -54.63 -44.10
N GLN A 269 -143.93 -54.64 -44.90
CA GLN A 269 -142.53 -54.17 -44.54
C GLN A 269 -141.41 -54.18 -45.67
N VAL A 270 -140.10 -53.78 -45.41
CA VAL A 270 -138.71 -54.17 -45.98
C VAL A 270 -137.67 -53.12 -46.66
N LYS A 271 -136.28 -53.02 -46.36
CA LYS A 271 -134.98 -52.58 -47.17
C LYS A 271 -133.63 -51.91 -46.48
N MET A 272 -132.36 -51.90 -47.09
CA MET A 272 -131.08 -50.96 -47.02
C MET A 272 -129.55 -51.40 -46.62
N GLU A 273 -128.38 -50.78 -47.13
CA GLU A 273 -126.89 -50.61 -46.57
C GLU A 273 -125.59 -50.29 -47.52
N GLU A 274 -124.34 -49.75 -47.09
CA GLU A 274 -122.89 -49.76 -47.75
C GLU A 274 -121.55 -48.90 -47.28
N ALA A 275 -120.26 -49.35 -47.58
CA ALA A 275 -118.85 -48.78 -47.99
C ALA A 275 -117.65 -47.97 -47.20
N ARG A 276 -116.27 -48.18 -47.44
CA ARG A 276 -114.97 -47.26 -47.24
C ARG A 276 -113.43 -47.83 -47.24
N GLN A 277 -112.27 -47.06 -47.50
CA GLN A 277 -110.75 -47.21 -47.07
C GLN A 277 -109.51 -46.44 -47.83
N ALA A 278 -108.21 -46.23 -47.31
CA ALA A 278 -106.79 -46.07 -47.97
C ALA A 278 -105.48 -45.28 -47.31
N ALA A 279 -104.17 -45.47 -47.77
CA ALA A 279 -102.86 -44.58 -47.86
C ALA A 279 -101.45 -44.69 -47.02
N GLU A 280 -100.18 -44.31 -47.51
CA GLU A 280 -98.76 -44.26 -46.81
C GLU A 280 -97.38 -43.70 -47.56
N GLN A 281 -96.20 -43.41 -46.86
CA GLN A 281 -94.65 -43.49 -47.12
C GLN A 281 -93.54 -42.31 -47.31
N LYS A 282 -92.33 -42.29 -46.58
CA LYS A 282 -90.87 -41.89 -47.01
C LYS A 282 -89.65 -41.56 -46.00
N ALA A 283 -88.38 -42.00 -46.31
CA ALA A 283 -86.97 -41.37 -46.19
C ALA A 283 -85.97 -41.37 -44.94
N ILE A 284 -84.61 -41.34 -45.17
CA ILE A 284 -83.41 -41.46 -44.24
C ILE A 284 -82.09 -40.79 -44.82
N ILE A 285 -81.05 -40.35 -44.02
CA ILE A 285 -79.54 -40.41 -44.23
C ILE A 285 -78.68 -39.44 -43.34
N GLU A 286 -77.52 -39.90 -42.81
CA GLU A 286 -76.43 -39.13 -42.13
C GLU A 286 -75.04 -39.85 -42.24
N GLU A 287 -73.97 -39.33 -41.60
CA GLU A 287 -72.75 -40.03 -41.08
C GLU A 287 -71.34 -39.80 -41.73
N ASN A 288 -70.32 -39.75 -40.86
CA ASN A 288 -68.85 -39.57 -41.03
C ASN A 288 -68.33 -38.10 -41.04
N ARG A 289 -67.26 -37.63 -40.34
CA ARG A 289 -66.15 -38.10 -39.45
C ARG A 289 -64.71 -37.94 -40.03
N ASN A 290 -63.66 -38.13 -39.20
CA ASN A 290 -62.33 -37.47 -39.32
C ASN A 290 -61.14 -38.36 -38.86
N ALA A 291 -59.86 -38.00 -39.17
CA ALA A 291 -58.66 -38.80 -38.86
C ALA A 291 -57.28 -38.08 -38.63
N ILE A 292 -56.57 -37.66 -39.69
CA ILE A 292 -55.09 -37.89 -39.83
C ILE A 292 -54.08 -37.05 -38.99
N PHE A 293 -54.39 -35.80 -38.63
CA PHE A 293 -53.47 -34.63 -38.64
C PHE A 293 -52.19 -34.57 -37.74
N VAL A 294 -51.67 -35.65 -37.13
CA VAL A 294 -50.83 -35.56 -35.92
C VAL A 294 -49.32 -35.88 -36.07
N THR A 295 -48.87 -36.63 -37.08
CA THR A 295 -47.57 -37.35 -37.00
C THR A 295 -46.29 -36.59 -37.39
N THR A 296 -46.34 -35.53 -38.20
CA THR A 296 -45.14 -35.02 -38.92
C THR A 296 -44.34 -33.90 -38.22
N LYS A 297 -44.78 -33.38 -37.06
CA LYS A 297 -44.26 -32.09 -36.53
C LYS A 297 -43.12 -32.16 -35.51
N ARG A 298 -42.50 -33.33 -35.25
CA ARG A 298 -41.51 -33.51 -34.17
C ARG A 298 -40.02 -33.48 -34.56
N ASP A 299 -39.64 -33.89 -35.78
CA ASP A 299 -38.22 -34.20 -36.09
C ASP A 299 -37.30 -33.00 -36.37
N MET A 300 -37.86 -31.79 -36.55
CA MET A 300 -37.07 -30.59 -36.90
C MET A 300 -36.19 -30.03 -35.78
N VAL A 301 -36.44 -30.38 -34.51
CA VAL A 301 -35.83 -29.67 -33.35
C VAL A 301 -34.42 -30.16 -33.01
N VAL A 302 -34.05 -31.39 -33.38
CA VAL A 302 -32.79 -32.04 -32.94
C VAL A 302 -31.54 -31.40 -33.55
N LYS A 303 -31.63 -30.77 -34.73
CA LYS A 303 -30.46 -30.26 -35.49
C LYS A 303 -29.92 -28.89 -35.05
N ARG A 304 -30.26 -28.37 -33.86
CA ARG A 304 -29.90 -27.00 -33.42
C ARG A 304 -29.14 -26.85 -32.07
N LYS A 305 -28.59 -27.92 -31.48
CA LYS A 305 -27.81 -27.84 -30.22
C LYS A 305 -26.49 -28.65 -30.19
N ALA A 306 -25.93 -29.01 -31.35
CA ALA A 306 -24.93 -30.09 -31.43
C ALA A 306 -23.47 -29.71 -31.12
N LYS A 307 -22.94 -28.57 -31.60
CA LYS A 307 -21.47 -28.33 -31.58
C LYS A 307 -21.00 -26.88 -31.41
N GLU A 308 -21.79 -26.06 -30.73
CA GLU A 308 -21.40 -24.71 -30.26
C GLU A 308 -20.46 -24.77 -29.01
N LYS A 309 -19.58 -25.78 -28.95
CA LYS A 309 -18.76 -26.15 -27.78
C LYS A 309 -17.30 -26.48 -28.13
N GLU A 310 -16.85 -26.10 -29.33
CA GLU A 310 -15.51 -26.41 -29.85
C GLU A 310 -14.59 -25.17 -29.91
N LEU A 311 -14.98 -24.08 -29.23
CA LEU A 311 -14.40 -22.73 -29.36
C LEU A 311 -13.84 -22.16 -28.04
N LEU A 312 -13.34 -23.03 -27.15
CA LEU A 312 -12.65 -22.64 -25.90
C LEU A 312 -11.43 -23.53 -25.65
N GLY A 313 -10.31 -23.22 -26.31
CA GLY A 313 -9.04 -23.97 -26.16
C GLY A 313 -7.76 -23.19 -26.50
N GLU A 314 -7.85 -22.05 -27.17
CA GLU A 314 -6.68 -21.27 -27.62
C GLU A 314 -6.02 -20.45 -26.50
N LEU A 315 -5.33 -21.10 -25.54
CA LEU A 315 -4.37 -20.42 -24.68
C LEU A 315 -3.43 -21.37 -23.91
N ARG A 316 -2.13 -21.40 -24.28
CA ARG A 316 -0.95 -21.23 -23.39
C ARG A 316 0.38 -21.86 -23.84
N ASN A 317 0.44 -22.77 -24.82
CA ASN A 317 1.63 -23.62 -25.03
C ASN A 317 2.01 -23.88 -26.51
N LEU A 318 3.30 -23.97 -26.90
CA LEU A 318 4.55 -23.81 -26.13
C LEU A 318 5.47 -22.72 -26.69
N GLN A 319 5.72 -21.71 -25.87
CA GLN A 319 6.95 -20.94 -25.90
C GLN A 319 8.06 -21.84 -25.34
N ASP A 320 8.87 -22.49 -26.18
CA ASP A 320 10.12 -23.17 -25.76
C ASP A 320 11.19 -23.17 -26.88
N HIS A 321 11.40 -22.00 -27.48
CA HIS A 321 12.53 -21.72 -28.36
C HIS A 321 13.47 -20.71 -27.70
N LEU A 322 14.52 -21.19 -26.99
CA LEU A 322 15.82 -20.48 -26.96
C LEU A 322 17.06 -21.22 -26.39
N ILE A 323 17.04 -22.50 -25.99
CA ILE A 323 18.23 -23.15 -25.38
C ILE A 323 18.42 -24.56 -25.95
N ASP A 324 19.61 -25.04 -26.34
CA ASP A 324 20.87 -24.43 -26.83
C ASP A 324 21.68 -25.60 -27.43
N LYS A 325 22.41 -25.44 -28.55
CA LYS A 325 23.86 -25.12 -28.58
C LYS A 325 24.83 -26.03 -27.79
N LEU A 326 24.46 -27.28 -27.51
CA LEU A 326 25.44 -28.34 -27.69
C LEU A 326 25.76 -28.47 -29.20
N SER A 327 26.98 -28.46 -29.73
CA SER A 327 28.30 -27.93 -29.36
C SER A 327 29.30 -28.73 -30.20
N ILE A 328 30.20 -28.05 -30.92
CA ILE A 328 31.63 -28.42 -31.04
C ILE A 328 31.93 -29.91 -31.36
N HIS A 329 32.09 -30.25 -32.65
CA HIS A 329 32.89 -31.43 -33.07
C HIS A 329 33.39 -31.40 -34.54
N MET A 330 33.86 -30.26 -35.09
CA MET A 330 34.35 -30.20 -36.49
C MET A 330 35.57 -29.29 -36.71
N ALA A 331 36.78 -29.67 -36.23
CA ALA A 331 38.03 -28.94 -36.50
C ALA A 331 39.36 -29.75 -36.32
N GLN A 332 40.23 -29.73 -37.37
CA GLN A 332 41.74 -29.72 -37.42
C GLN A 332 42.67 -30.98 -37.64
N GLN A 333 43.61 -30.86 -38.64
CA GLN A 333 45.01 -31.41 -38.89
C GLN A 333 45.41 -31.25 -40.42
N VAL A 334 46.63 -31.32 -41.06
CA VAL A 334 48.13 -31.36 -40.80
C VAL A 334 48.84 -32.56 -41.51
N ASP A 335 50.01 -32.60 -42.24
CA ASP A 335 50.97 -31.75 -43.06
C ASP A 335 51.81 -32.75 -44.00
N THR A 336 52.97 -32.63 -44.73
CA THR A 336 54.23 -31.81 -44.97
C THR A 336 54.65 -31.82 -46.52
N GLU A 337 55.86 -31.80 -47.19
CA GLU A 337 57.37 -31.81 -46.97
C GLU A 337 58.22 -31.44 -48.26
N ASP A 338 59.59 -31.59 -48.32
CA ASP A 338 60.59 -30.99 -49.31
C ASP A 338 61.79 -31.89 -49.84
N LEU A 339 62.66 -31.48 -50.84
CA LEU A 339 64.10 -31.94 -51.12
C LEU A 339 64.93 -31.43 -52.40
N ARG A 340 66.32 -31.37 -52.35
CA ARG A 340 67.44 -31.74 -53.39
C ARG A 340 68.47 -30.70 -54.06
N ILE A 341 69.78 -31.08 -54.34
CA ILE A 341 70.84 -30.67 -55.42
C ILE A 341 72.32 -30.15 -55.03
N ALA A 342 73.48 -30.51 -55.73
CA ALA A 342 74.90 -29.88 -55.73
C ALA A 342 76.07 -30.47 -56.69
N GLU A 343 77.23 -29.76 -57.00
CA GLU A 343 78.72 -30.19 -57.30
C GLU A 343 79.64 -29.45 -58.40
N ALA A 344 81.05 -29.43 -58.29
CA ALA A 344 82.21 -29.38 -59.32
C ALA A 344 83.54 -28.50 -59.09
N GLN A 345 84.83 -28.86 -59.52
CA GLN A 345 86.10 -27.98 -59.61
C GLN A 345 87.54 -28.53 -60.11
N ARG A 346 88.57 -27.64 -60.39
CA ARG A 346 90.11 -27.70 -60.23
C ARG A 346 91.17 -27.80 -61.41
N GLN A 347 92.23 -26.92 -61.50
CA GLN A 347 93.71 -27.17 -61.81
C GLN A 347 94.62 -25.92 -62.14
N GLY A 348 95.95 -25.95 -61.85
CA GLY A 348 97.03 -25.14 -62.55
C GLY A 348 98.13 -24.40 -61.71
N GLU A 349 99.42 -24.35 -62.19
CA GLU A 349 100.56 -23.51 -61.67
C GLU A 349 101.79 -23.47 -62.67
N GLU A 350 102.77 -22.53 -62.61
CA GLU A 350 103.99 -22.52 -63.49
C GLU A 350 105.33 -21.82 -63.01
N LYS A 351 105.81 -20.73 -63.64
CA LYS A 351 107.26 -20.30 -63.80
C LYS A 351 108.00 -19.70 -62.57
N ARG A 352 109.36 -19.53 -62.59
CA ARG A 352 110.12 -18.91 -61.45
C ARG A 352 111.60 -18.36 -61.49
N GLN A 353 112.45 -18.37 -62.55
CA GLN A 353 113.96 -18.33 -62.38
C GLN A 353 114.81 -17.20 -63.07
N LYS A 354 116.17 -17.26 -62.88
CA LYS A 354 117.33 -16.52 -63.48
C LYS A 354 117.79 -15.13 -62.97
N GLN A 355 117.09 -14.48 -62.06
CA GLN A 355 117.33 -13.06 -61.69
C GLN A 355 118.40 -12.81 -60.59
N GLU A 356 119.51 -13.55 -60.48
CA GLU A 356 120.15 -13.75 -59.16
C GLU A 356 121.45 -13.00 -58.81
N GLN A 357 122.36 -12.69 -59.76
CA GLN A 357 123.73 -12.27 -59.37
C GLN A 357 123.95 -10.76 -59.14
N VAL A 358 123.35 -9.88 -59.94
CA VAL A 358 123.41 -8.41 -59.74
C VAL A 358 122.76 -7.97 -58.40
N LYS A 359 122.02 -8.89 -57.76
CA LYS A 359 121.52 -8.75 -56.38
C LYS A 359 122.61 -8.85 -55.30
N PHE A 360 123.90 -9.04 -55.60
CA PHE A 360 124.94 -9.31 -54.58
C PHE A 360 125.76 -8.08 -54.15
N GLU A 361 126.25 -7.23 -55.06
CA GLU A 361 127.02 -6.03 -54.65
C GLU A 361 126.09 -4.91 -54.19
N ASN A 362 124.97 -4.74 -54.91
CA ASN A 362 123.77 -4.02 -54.43
C ASN A 362 123.16 -4.61 -53.14
N ARG A 363 123.73 -5.70 -52.58
CA ARG A 363 123.39 -6.24 -51.26
C ARG A 363 124.30 -5.69 -50.17
N GLU A 364 125.56 -5.40 -50.46
CA GLU A 364 126.60 -5.16 -49.45
C GLU A 364 126.47 -3.76 -48.83
N GLU A 365 126.42 -2.70 -49.64
CA GLU A 365 126.10 -1.34 -49.18
C GLU A 365 124.67 -1.26 -48.65
N LEU A 366 123.72 -1.91 -49.35
CA LEU A 366 122.37 -2.08 -48.86
C LEU A 366 122.33 -2.79 -47.50
N THR A 367 123.24 -3.72 -47.16
CA THR A 367 123.28 -4.28 -45.79
C THR A 367 123.78 -3.26 -44.76
N LYS A 368 124.63 -2.30 -45.12
CA LYS A 368 125.15 -1.28 -44.19
C LYS A 368 124.07 -0.27 -43.88
N ASP A 369 123.37 0.20 -44.90
CA ASP A 369 122.19 1.07 -44.73
C ASP A 369 121.02 0.32 -44.10
N CYS A 370 120.74 -0.94 -44.48
CA CYS A 370 119.76 -1.78 -43.78
C CYS A 370 120.16 -2.05 -42.33
N LYS A 371 121.44 -2.10 -41.94
CA LYS A 371 121.86 -2.25 -40.53
C LYS A 371 121.59 -0.97 -39.73
N LEU A 372 121.92 0.21 -40.28
CA LEU A 372 121.62 1.50 -39.64
C LEU A 372 120.12 1.79 -39.59
N HIS A 373 119.40 1.47 -40.66
CA HIS A 373 117.94 1.52 -40.73
C HIS A 373 117.32 0.52 -39.74
N ALA A 374 117.80 -0.73 -39.68
CA ALA A 374 117.31 -1.72 -38.72
C ALA A 374 117.58 -1.30 -37.26
N GLN A 375 118.70 -0.66 -36.93
CA GLN A 375 118.93 -0.13 -35.58
C GLN A 375 117.99 1.04 -35.24
N LYS A 376 117.66 1.91 -36.20
CA LYS A 376 116.66 2.97 -36.01
C LYS A 376 115.26 2.40 -35.86
N VAL A 377 114.85 1.49 -36.77
CA VAL A 377 113.57 0.78 -36.73
C VAL A 377 113.45 -0.06 -35.47
N LEU A 378 114.50 -0.71 -34.99
CA LEU A 378 114.46 -1.47 -33.74
C LEU A 378 114.20 -0.54 -32.54
N ARG A 379 114.91 0.58 -32.41
CA ARG A 379 114.64 1.57 -31.34
C ARG A 379 113.27 2.23 -31.45
N GLU A 380 112.79 2.43 -32.66
CA GLU A 380 111.44 2.95 -32.89
C GLU A 380 110.37 1.90 -32.59
N GLN A 381 110.61 0.62 -32.89
CA GLN A 381 109.76 -0.50 -32.50
C GLN A 381 109.80 -0.73 -30.99
N GLU A 382 110.95 -0.61 -30.32
CA GLU A 382 111.07 -0.65 -28.86
C GLU A 382 110.23 0.47 -28.23
N ARG A 383 110.36 1.72 -28.73
CA ARG A 383 109.55 2.85 -28.28
C ARG A 383 108.05 2.60 -28.52
N LEU A 384 107.67 2.19 -29.74
CA LEU A 384 106.29 1.91 -30.09
C LEU A 384 105.72 0.77 -29.24
N GLN A 385 106.48 -0.29 -28.96
CA GLN A 385 106.07 -1.37 -28.05
C GLN A 385 105.90 -0.87 -26.62
N THR A 386 106.80 -0.02 -26.10
CA THR A 386 106.59 0.57 -24.77
C THR A 386 105.33 1.45 -24.74
N GLU A 387 105.11 2.26 -25.76
CA GLU A 387 103.89 3.07 -25.87
C GLU A 387 102.63 2.22 -26.06
N GLU A 388 102.68 1.10 -26.79
CA GLU A 388 101.57 0.16 -26.97
C GLU A 388 101.25 -0.61 -25.67
N ILE A 389 102.29 -1.00 -24.91
CA ILE A 389 102.14 -1.60 -23.58
C ILE A 389 101.54 -0.60 -22.60
N GLU A 390 101.95 0.67 -22.63
CA GLU A 390 101.36 1.74 -21.81
C GLU A 390 99.91 2.05 -22.22
N LYS A 391 99.63 2.23 -23.52
CA LYS A 391 98.27 2.42 -24.05
C LYS A 391 97.37 1.24 -23.71
N GLY A 392 97.85 0.00 -23.86
CA GLY A 392 97.13 -1.22 -23.49
C GLY A 392 96.89 -1.37 -21.99
N ARG A 393 97.85 -0.95 -21.15
CA ARG A 393 97.68 -0.90 -19.68
C ARG A 393 96.68 0.17 -19.26
N GLU A 394 96.72 1.35 -19.87
CA GLU A 394 95.69 2.38 -19.68
C GLU A 394 94.32 1.89 -20.12
N GLU A 395 94.21 1.25 -21.29
CA GLU A 395 92.94 0.72 -21.78
C GLU A 395 92.40 -0.38 -20.86
N LEU A 396 93.25 -1.29 -20.38
CA LEU A 396 92.87 -2.30 -19.39
C LEU A 396 92.39 -1.64 -18.08
N SER A 397 93.06 -0.59 -17.60
CA SER A 397 92.60 0.16 -16.42
C SER A 397 91.23 0.80 -16.65
N ARG A 398 91.02 1.42 -17.83
CA ARG A 398 89.73 2.03 -18.21
C ARG A 398 88.62 0.99 -18.33
N ARG A 399 88.92 -0.21 -18.83
CA ARG A 399 87.99 -1.35 -18.89
C ARG A 399 87.63 -1.84 -17.48
N VAL A 400 88.61 -2.08 -16.62
CA VAL A 400 88.38 -2.48 -15.21
C VAL A 400 87.59 -1.43 -14.44
N ASP A 401 87.87 -0.14 -14.62
CA ASP A 401 87.08 0.95 -14.04
C ASP A 401 85.65 1.01 -14.61
N ALA A 402 85.46 0.72 -15.90
CA ALA A 402 84.14 0.66 -16.52
C ALA A 402 83.31 -0.53 -16.03
N ASP A 403 83.89 -1.73 -16.00
CA ASP A 403 83.26 -2.95 -15.48
C ASP A 403 82.90 -2.79 -13.99
N ARG A 404 83.81 -2.21 -13.20
CA ARG A 404 83.54 -1.87 -11.80
C ARG A 404 82.36 -0.91 -11.66
N ARG A 405 82.35 0.20 -12.42
CA ARG A 405 81.23 1.18 -12.40
C ARG A 405 79.92 0.54 -12.86
N PHE A 406 79.98 -0.34 -13.86
CA PHE A 406 78.82 -1.10 -14.33
C PHE A 406 78.27 -2.02 -13.23
N HIS A 407 79.12 -2.80 -12.55
CA HIS A 407 78.68 -3.62 -11.41
C HIS A 407 78.15 -2.78 -10.23
N GLU A 408 78.80 -1.66 -9.88
CA GLU A 408 78.30 -0.72 -8.88
C GLU A 408 76.95 -0.09 -9.28
N GLN A 409 76.68 0.10 -10.58
CA GLN A 409 75.41 0.59 -11.10
C GLN A 409 74.32 -0.51 -11.13
N GLN A 410 74.65 -1.73 -11.57
CA GLN A 410 73.72 -2.87 -11.52
C GLN A 410 73.31 -3.20 -10.08
N ALA A 411 74.23 -3.11 -9.12
CA ALA A 411 73.93 -3.30 -7.70
C ALA A 411 72.94 -2.24 -7.17
N LYS A 412 73.04 -0.98 -7.62
CA LYS A 412 72.08 0.09 -7.28
C LYS A 412 70.70 -0.17 -7.89
N ILE A 413 70.63 -0.44 -9.19
CA ILE A 413 69.38 -0.76 -9.90
C ILE A 413 68.66 -1.94 -9.25
N HIS A 414 69.40 -2.99 -8.85
CA HIS A 414 68.85 -4.15 -8.15
C HIS A 414 68.35 -3.80 -6.72
N LEU A 415 69.03 -2.92 -5.99
CA LEU A 415 68.55 -2.42 -4.69
C LEU A 415 67.29 -1.57 -4.84
N GLU A 416 67.27 -0.66 -5.82
CA GLU A 416 66.12 0.18 -6.18
C GLU A 416 64.90 -0.70 -6.53
N GLN A 417 65.06 -1.73 -7.38
CA GLN A 417 64.01 -2.70 -7.70
C GLN A 417 63.49 -3.48 -6.48
N ILE A 418 64.35 -3.81 -5.52
CA ILE A 418 63.96 -4.45 -4.25
C ILE A 418 63.16 -3.48 -3.37
N GLU A 419 63.52 -2.19 -3.33
CA GLU A 419 62.80 -1.17 -2.56
C GLU A 419 61.45 -0.82 -3.20
N GLU A 420 61.38 -0.68 -4.53
CA GLU A 420 60.13 -0.58 -5.28
C GLU A 420 59.22 -1.78 -5.04
N SER A 421 59.76 -3.01 -5.09
CA SER A 421 59.01 -4.24 -4.84
C SER A 421 58.44 -4.30 -3.41
N LYS A 422 59.23 -3.89 -2.40
CA LYS A 422 58.77 -3.79 -1.00
C LYS A 422 57.69 -2.72 -0.84
N CYS A 423 57.86 -1.56 -1.46
CA CYS A 423 56.89 -0.46 -1.45
C CYS A 423 55.57 -0.90 -2.09
N LEU A 424 55.62 -1.55 -3.26
CA LEU A 424 54.45 -2.12 -3.93
C LEU A 424 53.75 -3.19 -3.07
N GLN A 425 54.52 -4.07 -2.41
CA GLN A 425 53.97 -5.07 -1.48
C GLN A 425 53.28 -4.42 -0.27
N GLN A 426 53.87 -3.37 0.31
CA GLN A 426 53.25 -2.63 1.42
C GLN A 426 51.95 -1.95 0.97
N ASN A 427 51.98 -1.23 -0.15
CA ASN A 427 50.78 -0.60 -0.74
C ASN A 427 49.65 -1.62 -1.01
N LEU A 428 49.99 -2.81 -1.50
CA LEU A 428 49.01 -3.89 -1.72
C LEU A 428 48.45 -4.45 -0.40
N MET A 429 49.30 -4.63 0.62
CA MET A 429 48.85 -5.07 1.95
C MET A 429 47.91 -4.05 2.60
N ASP A 430 48.21 -2.75 2.48
CA ASP A 430 47.34 -1.68 2.98
C ASP A 430 46.03 -1.57 2.20
N GLN A 431 46.04 -1.79 0.87
CA GLN A 431 44.80 -1.90 0.08
C GLN A 431 43.94 -3.10 0.51
N VAL A 432 44.54 -4.27 0.72
CA VAL A 432 43.83 -5.47 1.20
C VAL A 432 43.26 -5.25 2.61
N LYS A 433 44.03 -4.60 3.50
CA LYS A 433 43.58 -4.22 4.84
C LYS A 433 42.41 -3.24 4.79
N PHE A 434 42.51 -2.18 4.00
CA PHE A 434 41.44 -1.19 3.82
C PHE A 434 40.16 -1.83 3.28
N GLU A 435 40.25 -2.67 2.25
CA GLU A 435 39.10 -3.40 1.69
C GLU A 435 38.55 -4.49 2.63
N TYR A 436 39.32 -4.96 3.61
CA TYR A 436 38.84 -5.82 4.70
C TYR A 436 38.09 -5.00 5.76
N GLU A 437 38.69 -3.91 6.25
CA GLU A 437 38.11 -3.02 7.26
C GLU A 437 36.77 -2.43 6.77
N LYS A 438 36.75 -1.93 5.53
CA LYS A 438 35.54 -1.47 4.83
C LYS A 438 34.45 -2.56 4.74
N LYS A 439 34.81 -3.81 4.42
CA LYS A 439 33.83 -4.92 4.40
C LYS A 439 33.30 -5.27 5.78
N GLN A 440 34.06 -5.02 6.86
CA GLN A 440 33.57 -5.19 8.22
C GLN A 440 32.66 -4.03 8.65
N THR A 441 33.00 -2.77 8.33
CA THR A 441 32.08 -1.64 8.57
C THR A 441 30.78 -1.80 7.78
N GLU A 442 30.85 -2.16 6.49
CA GLU A 442 29.67 -2.48 5.68
C GLU A 442 28.80 -3.58 6.32
N ARG A 443 29.40 -4.62 6.93
CA ARG A 443 28.66 -5.66 7.65
C ARG A 443 28.02 -5.16 8.93
N ASP A 444 28.71 -4.33 9.69
CA ASP A 444 28.21 -3.81 10.97
C ASP A 444 27.14 -2.72 10.76
N ASP A 445 27.28 -1.89 9.72
CA ASP A 445 26.23 -0.99 9.24
C ASP A 445 24.99 -1.76 8.79
N ASN A 446 25.16 -2.85 8.01
CA ASN A 446 24.04 -3.70 7.59
C ASN A 446 23.33 -4.37 8.79
N LYS A 447 24.08 -4.83 9.81
CA LYS A 447 23.50 -5.33 11.07
C LYS A 447 22.72 -4.22 11.77
N PHE A 448 23.31 -3.03 11.93
CA PHE A 448 22.70 -1.88 12.60
C PHE A 448 21.41 -1.42 11.90
N ILE A 449 21.40 -1.36 10.57
CA ILE A 449 20.21 -1.06 9.75
C ILE A 449 19.14 -2.15 9.93
N ALA A 450 19.51 -3.43 9.93
CA ALA A 450 18.56 -4.52 10.19
C ALA A 450 17.95 -4.44 11.61
N ASP A 451 18.78 -4.10 12.61
CA ASP A 451 18.39 -3.91 14.00
C ASP A 451 17.43 -2.70 14.17
N LEU A 452 17.70 -1.59 13.48
CA LEU A 452 16.83 -0.42 13.43
C LEU A 452 15.50 -0.76 12.77
N ASN A 453 15.51 -1.45 11.62
CA ASN A 453 14.31 -1.88 10.92
C ASN A 453 13.47 -2.84 11.79
N TYR A 454 14.09 -3.81 12.48
CA TYR A 454 13.40 -4.67 13.44
C TYR A 454 12.75 -3.86 14.58
N LYS A 455 13.46 -2.87 15.14
CA LYS A 455 12.94 -1.98 16.19
C LYS A 455 11.75 -1.15 15.67
N MET A 456 11.81 -0.67 14.43
CA MET A 456 10.73 0.07 13.79
C MET A 456 9.50 -0.80 13.56
N LEU A 457 9.64 -1.97 12.91
CA LEU A 457 8.52 -2.91 12.69
C LEU A 457 7.86 -3.34 14.01
N LYS A 458 8.65 -3.55 15.07
CA LYS A 458 8.13 -3.86 16.41
C LYS A 458 7.34 -2.71 17.04
N GLN A 459 7.66 -1.46 16.70
CA GLN A 459 6.84 -0.30 17.10
C GLN A 459 5.58 -0.19 16.23
N GLU A 460 5.67 -0.40 14.92
CA GLU A 460 4.52 -0.36 13.99
C GLU A 460 3.49 -1.45 14.30
N GLU A 461 3.91 -2.70 14.53
CA GLU A 461 3.01 -3.79 14.92
C GLU A 461 2.39 -3.51 16.31
N LYS A 462 3.13 -2.90 17.26
CA LYS A 462 2.55 -2.47 18.55
C LYS A 462 1.50 -1.35 18.36
N GLN A 463 1.74 -0.40 17.46
CA GLN A 463 0.75 0.63 17.10
C GLN A 463 -0.48 -0.02 16.42
N PHE A 464 -0.27 -0.97 15.51
CA PHE A 464 -1.33 -1.72 14.86
C PHE A 464 -2.18 -2.54 15.84
N GLN A 465 -1.57 -3.30 16.75
CA GLN A 465 -2.34 -4.08 17.73
C GLN A 465 -3.09 -3.17 18.72
N ASN A 466 -2.51 -2.04 19.14
CA ASN A 466 -3.21 -1.04 19.93
C ASN A 466 -4.42 -0.41 19.19
N TYR A 467 -4.30 -0.16 17.89
CA TYR A 467 -5.39 0.36 17.05
C TYR A 467 -6.47 -0.70 16.80
N SER A 468 -6.07 -1.92 16.43
CA SER A 468 -6.98 -3.02 16.13
C SER A 468 -7.79 -3.46 17.35
N THR A 469 -7.18 -3.50 18.54
CA THR A 469 -7.86 -3.82 19.81
C THR A 469 -8.94 -2.78 20.10
N LYS A 470 -8.62 -1.48 20.02
CA LYS A 470 -9.59 -0.40 20.21
C LYS A 470 -10.75 -0.45 19.20
N LEU A 471 -10.44 -0.72 17.92
CA LEU A 471 -11.46 -0.86 16.88
C LEU A 471 -12.36 -2.08 17.13
N ILE A 472 -11.79 -3.20 17.56
CA ILE A 472 -12.55 -4.41 17.94
C ILE A 472 -13.44 -4.12 19.15
N GLU A 473 -12.94 -3.46 20.20
CA GLU A 473 -13.72 -3.07 21.38
C GLU A 473 -14.87 -2.10 21.05
N GLN A 474 -14.66 -1.17 20.11
CA GLN A 474 -15.70 -0.26 19.63
C GLN A 474 -16.77 -1.03 18.85
N VAL A 475 -16.37 -1.77 17.81
CA VAL A 475 -17.30 -2.50 16.94
C VAL A 475 -18.04 -3.60 17.71
N HIS A 476 -17.41 -4.27 18.69
CA HIS A 476 -18.05 -5.32 19.48
C HIS A 476 -19.27 -4.82 20.28
N LYS A 477 -19.26 -3.56 20.73
CA LYS A 477 -20.40 -2.92 21.42
C LYS A 477 -21.58 -2.68 20.47
N GLU A 478 -21.29 -2.42 19.19
CA GLU A 478 -22.30 -2.14 18.16
C GLU A 478 -22.71 -3.35 17.32
N ASN A 479 -21.93 -4.42 17.35
CA ASN A 479 -22.03 -5.57 16.47
C ASN A 479 -21.37 -6.81 17.11
N PRO A 480 -22.13 -7.87 17.46
CA PRO A 480 -21.56 -9.11 17.95
C PRO A 480 -20.64 -9.82 16.94
N ASN A 481 -20.83 -9.63 15.63
CA ASN A 481 -20.13 -10.41 14.59
C ASN A 481 -18.76 -9.82 14.20
N ILE A 482 -17.84 -9.78 15.16
CA ILE A 482 -16.47 -9.26 15.01
C ILE A 482 -15.47 -10.25 14.38
N TYR A 483 -15.89 -11.44 13.96
CA TYR A 483 -14.97 -12.48 13.48
C TYR A 483 -14.03 -12.03 12.34
N PRO A 484 -14.48 -11.28 11.31
CA PRO A 484 -13.58 -10.79 10.26
C PRO A 484 -12.50 -9.81 10.77
N LEU A 485 -12.87 -8.93 11.72
CA LEU A 485 -11.93 -7.99 12.37
C LEU A 485 -10.88 -8.72 13.19
N VAL A 486 -11.30 -9.68 14.02
CA VAL A 486 -10.40 -10.49 14.86
C VAL A 486 -9.44 -11.31 13.99
N GLN A 487 -9.91 -11.87 12.88
CA GLN A 487 -9.06 -12.62 11.95
C GLN A 487 -8.04 -11.71 11.25
N ALA A 488 -8.44 -10.50 10.85
CA ALA A 488 -7.53 -9.51 10.27
C ALA A 488 -6.49 -9.01 11.29
N ALA A 489 -6.88 -8.77 12.54
CA ALA A 489 -5.97 -8.39 13.62
C ALA A 489 -4.93 -9.48 13.95
N LYS A 490 -5.29 -10.76 13.80
CA LYS A 490 -4.41 -11.91 14.03
C LYS A 490 -3.45 -12.27 12.88
N SER A 491 -3.69 -11.78 11.65
CA SER A 491 -2.99 -12.31 10.46
C SER A 491 -1.50 -11.91 10.29
N GLY A 492 -0.95 -11.07 11.17
CA GLY A 492 0.49 -10.71 11.20
C GLY A 492 0.98 -9.77 10.09
N GLY A 493 2.20 -9.25 10.25
CA GLY A 493 2.88 -8.48 9.20
C GLY A 493 3.22 -9.35 7.99
N GLY A 494 3.27 -8.78 6.78
CA GLY A 494 3.62 -9.51 5.56
C GLY A 494 2.50 -10.40 4.95
N GLY A 495 1.38 -10.62 5.64
CA GLY A 495 0.19 -11.28 5.07
C GLY A 495 0.30 -12.78 4.81
N GLY A 496 1.40 -13.41 5.21
CA GLY A 496 1.61 -14.85 5.07
C GLY A 496 0.74 -15.70 5.99
N HIS A 497 0.82 -17.02 5.81
CA HIS A 497 0.02 -18.01 6.53
C HIS A 497 0.84 -18.91 7.48
N GLY A 498 2.16 -18.71 7.56
CA GLY A 498 3.05 -19.47 8.46
C GLY A 498 2.85 -19.17 9.95
N PRO A 499 3.70 -19.73 10.83
CA PRO A 499 3.79 -19.28 12.22
C PRO A 499 4.35 -17.85 12.31
N ILE A 500 4.12 -17.18 13.43
CA ILE A 500 4.80 -15.93 13.76
C ILE A 500 6.10 -16.31 14.48
N TYR A 501 7.23 -15.76 14.03
CA TYR A 501 8.53 -16.05 14.64
C TYR A 501 9.02 -14.88 15.51
N ASP A 502 9.34 -15.19 16.77
CA ASP A 502 10.11 -14.28 17.61
C ASP A 502 11.47 -13.98 16.96
N GLY A 503 11.87 -12.71 17.00
CA GLY A 503 13.07 -12.21 16.30
C GLY A 503 12.84 -11.70 14.87
N LYS A 504 11.71 -12.00 14.20
CA LYS A 504 11.39 -11.47 12.84
C LYS A 504 10.37 -10.32 12.81
N GLY A 505 10.33 -9.50 13.87
CA GLY A 505 9.55 -8.25 13.90
C GLY A 505 8.02 -8.40 13.77
N GLY A 506 7.47 -9.61 13.98
CA GLY A 506 6.05 -9.89 13.72
C GLY A 506 5.71 -10.18 12.25
N ILE A 507 6.72 -10.25 11.36
CA ILE A 507 6.53 -10.72 9.98
C ILE A 507 6.15 -12.20 10.01
N ARG A 508 5.02 -12.51 9.38
CA ARG A 508 4.45 -13.84 9.21
C ARG A 508 4.70 -14.26 7.76
N PRO A 509 5.66 -15.15 7.48
CA PRO A 509 6.08 -15.42 6.10
C PRO A 509 5.02 -16.18 5.30
N SER A 510 5.04 -15.96 3.99
CA SER A 510 4.52 -16.88 2.97
C SER A 510 5.22 -18.23 3.18
N PHE A 511 4.47 -19.35 3.19
CA PHE A 511 4.97 -20.72 3.40
C PHE A 511 6.46 -20.91 3.05
N GLN A 512 7.32 -21.01 4.07
CA GLN A 512 8.72 -21.36 3.86
C GLN A 512 8.84 -22.83 3.45
N VAL A 513 9.89 -23.16 2.69
CA VAL A 513 10.30 -24.55 2.50
C VAL A 513 10.71 -25.15 3.87
N ARG A 514 10.62 -26.48 4.04
CA ARG A 514 11.17 -27.18 5.22
C ARG A 514 12.71 -27.17 5.26
N ASP A 515 13.36 -26.72 4.20
CA ASP A 515 14.80 -26.81 4.02
C ASP A 515 15.54 -25.66 4.74
N ALA A 516 16.79 -25.94 5.16
CA ALA A 516 17.61 -25.04 5.97
C ALA A 516 17.92 -23.67 5.30
N THR A 517 17.64 -23.51 4.00
CA THR A 517 17.81 -22.26 3.25
C THR A 517 16.78 -21.18 3.64
N ALA A 518 15.67 -21.56 4.26
CA ALA A 518 14.62 -20.65 4.76
C ALA A 518 13.93 -19.76 3.69
N ILE A 519 14.15 -20.04 2.40
CA ILE A 519 13.60 -19.31 1.25
C ILE A 519 12.06 -19.45 1.22
N GLU A 520 11.36 -18.41 0.77
CA GLU A 520 9.90 -18.44 0.59
C GLU A 520 9.52 -19.31 -0.62
N MET A 521 8.51 -20.18 -0.47
CA MET A 521 7.90 -20.81 -1.64
C MET A 521 7.20 -19.74 -2.49
N PRO A 522 7.33 -19.78 -3.83
CA PRO A 522 6.46 -19.03 -4.72
C PRO A 522 4.99 -19.34 -4.37
N SER A 523 4.18 -18.29 -4.25
CA SER A 523 2.76 -18.44 -3.92
C SER A 523 2.08 -19.39 -4.90
N TYR A 524 1.21 -20.28 -4.40
CA TYR A 524 0.47 -21.22 -5.24
C TYR A 524 -0.52 -20.47 -6.13
N ILE A 525 -0.07 -20.05 -7.32
CA ILE A 525 -0.93 -19.52 -8.36
C ILE A 525 -1.70 -20.70 -8.96
N PRO A 526 -3.04 -20.75 -8.85
CA PRO A 526 -3.81 -21.80 -9.51
C PRO A 526 -3.55 -21.74 -11.02
N HIS A 527 -3.38 -22.91 -11.66
CA HIS A 527 -2.85 -23.06 -13.04
C HIS A 527 -3.48 -22.13 -14.10
N ASN A 528 -4.72 -21.68 -13.90
CA ASN A 528 -5.45 -20.82 -14.80
C ASN A 528 -4.95 -19.36 -14.86
N GLN A 529 -4.07 -18.91 -13.95
CA GLN A 529 -3.58 -17.52 -13.92
C GLN A 529 -2.09 -17.34 -14.29
N VAL A 530 -1.28 -18.39 -14.36
CA VAL A 530 0.14 -18.26 -14.78
C VAL A 530 0.20 -17.99 -16.29
N PRO A 531 0.78 -16.87 -16.79
CA PRO A 531 1.21 -16.82 -18.19
C PRO A 531 2.40 -17.78 -18.32
N ARG A 532 2.27 -18.83 -19.14
CA ARG A 532 3.32 -19.87 -19.23
C ARG A 532 4.57 -19.29 -19.88
N ARG A 533 5.48 -18.75 -19.06
CA ARG A 533 6.85 -18.44 -19.45
C ARG A 533 7.57 -19.77 -19.73
N GLY A 534 8.08 -19.91 -20.94
CA GLY A 534 8.86 -21.06 -21.39
C GLY A 534 10.01 -21.37 -20.44
N TYR A 535 10.20 -22.66 -20.16
CA TYR A 535 11.23 -23.13 -19.24
C TYR A 535 12.56 -23.21 -19.98
N ARG A 536 13.17 -22.04 -20.20
CA ARG A 536 14.55 -21.95 -20.72
C ARG A 536 15.48 -22.80 -19.85
N ARG A 537 15.86 -23.95 -20.40
CA ARG A 537 16.48 -25.10 -19.74
C ARG A 537 17.99 -24.89 -19.50
N GLY A 538 18.32 -23.83 -18.75
CA GLY A 538 19.67 -23.29 -18.60
C GLY A 538 20.78 -24.33 -18.47
N GLU A 539 21.86 -24.14 -19.22
CA GLU A 539 22.96 -25.10 -19.36
C GLU A 539 23.58 -25.45 -18.00
N THR A 540 23.64 -26.74 -17.70
CA THR A 540 24.31 -27.24 -16.49
C THR A 540 25.82 -27.16 -16.67
N GLN A 541 26.47 -26.24 -15.97
CA GLN A 541 27.93 -26.13 -16.03
C GLN A 541 28.59 -27.41 -15.50
N LYS A 542 29.37 -28.02 -16.40
CA LYS A 542 30.41 -29.05 -16.25
C LYS A 542 30.54 -29.74 -14.89
N ARG A 543 30.42 -31.08 -14.95
CA ARG A 543 30.63 -32.03 -13.84
C ARG A 543 31.84 -31.71 -12.97
N LEU A 544 31.68 -31.86 -11.65
CA LEU A 544 32.79 -32.17 -10.75
C LEU A 544 33.50 -33.44 -11.24
N GLY A 545 34.79 -33.34 -11.50
CA GLY A 545 35.64 -34.49 -11.79
C GLY A 545 35.96 -35.24 -10.49
N PHE A 546 35.52 -36.49 -10.38
CA PHE A 546 36.18 -37.45 -9.51
C PHE A 546 37.44 -37.92 -10.25
N ASN A 547 38.61 -37.56 -9.74
CA ASN A 547 39.86 -38.15 -10.19
C ASN A 547 40.05 -39.52 -9.50
N LEU A 548 40.52 -40.49 -10.29
CA LEU A 548 41.31 -41.63 -9.80
C LEU A 548 42.79 -41.24 -9.81
#